data_AF-A0AAV3UPY1-F1
#
_entry.id   AF-A0AAV3UPY1-F1
#
_cell.length_a   1.000
_cell.length_b   1.000
_cell.length_c   1.000
_cell.angle_alpha   90.00
_cell.angle_beta   90.00
_cell.angle_gamma   90.00
#
_symmetry.space_group_name_H-M   'P 1'
#
loop_
_entity.id
_entity.type
_entity.pdbx_description
1 polymer ?
#
loop_
_entity_poly.entity_id
_entity_poly.type
_entity_poly.pdbx_seq_one_letter_code
_entity_poly.pdbx_strand_id
1 'polypeptide(L)' 'MDMQQILSEEEVEEKNVRLTCIGSAATDEVRIVYNAKHLDHLQNRVI' A
#
# COMPACT_ATOMS: atom_id res chain seq x y z
N MET A 1 12.35 -2.39 -11.95
CA MET A 1 12.76 -3.17 -10.76
C MET A 1 11.49 -3.83 -10.25
N ASP A 2 11.40 -5.15 -10.36
CA ASP A 2 10.27 -5.98 -9.92
C ASP A 2 10.03 -5.81 -8.42
N MET A 3 9.16 -4.86 -8.07
CA MET A 3 8.83 -4.48 -6.69
C MET A 3 7.41 -4.93 -6.28
N GLN A 4 6.73 -5.73 -7.11
CA GLN A 4 5.31 -6.09 -6.96
C GLN A 4 5.04 -7.44 -6.25
N GLN A 5 5.95 -7.95 -5.40
CA GLN A 5 5.70 -9.22 -4.68
C GLN A 5 5.30 -9.08 -3.19
N ILE A 6 5.20 -7.87 -2.63
CA ILE A 6 4.80 -7.69 -1.21
C ILE A 6 3.27 -7.60 -1.04
N LEU A 7 2.60 -6.92 -1.98
CA LEU A 7 1.16 -6.73 -2.00
C LEU A 7 0.56 -7.56 -3.13
N SER A 8 -0.57 -8.22 -2.89
CA SER A 8 -1.32 -8.88 -3.96
C SER A 8 -2.05 -7.88 -4.86
N GLU A 9 -2.43 -8.30 -6.07
CA GLU A 9 -3.26 -7.49 -6.95
C GLU A 9 -4.58 -7.07 -6.29
N GLU A 10 -5.21 -7.96 -5.52
CA GLU A 10 -6.42 -7.66 -4.73
C GLU A 10 -6.17 -6.51 -3.73
N GLU A 11 -5.04 -6.53 -3.01
CA GLU A 11 -4.70 -5.48 -2.03
C GLU A 11 -4.47 -4.12 -2.71
N VAL A 12 -3.95 -4.14 -3.93
CA VAL A 12 -3.67 -2.95 -4.73
C VAL A 12 -4.95 -2.42 -5.36
N GLU A 13 -5.73 -3.24 -6.06
CA GLU A 13 -6.88 -2.81 -6.85
C GLU A 13 -8.15 -2.70 -6.00
N GLU A 14 -8.41 -3.64 -5.10
CA GLU A 14 -9.65 -3.68 -4.33
C GLU A 14 -9.53 -2.92 -3.00
N LYS A 15 -8.36 -3.03 -2.33
CA LYS A 15 -8.14 -2.41 -1.00
C LYS A 15 -7.37 -1.10 -1.05
N ASN A 16 -6.93 -0.65 -2.22
CA ASN A 16 -6.19 0.60 -2.43
C ASN A 16 -4.94 0.75 -1.55
N VAL A 17 -4.29 -0.36 -1.18
CA VAL A 17 -3.06 -0.34 -0.36
C VAL A 17 -1.87 0.01 -1.24
N ARG A 18 -1.03 0.96 -0.80
CA ARG A 18 0.21 1.36 -1.48
C ARG A 18 1.33 1.55 -0.47
N LEU A 19 2.56 1.22 -0.87
CA LEU A 19 3.76 1.49 -0.07
C LEU A 19 4.25 2.92 -0.33
N THR A 20 4.03 3.80 0.65
CA THR A 20 4.35 5.23 0.52
C THR A 20 5.84 5.55 0.54
N CYS A 21 6.70 4.63 0.98
CA CYS A 21 8.15 4.81 1.00
C CYS A 21 8.81 4.70 -0.40
N ILE A 22 8.12 4.05 -1.35
CA ILE A 22 8.61 3.83 -2.72
C ILE A 22 7.67 4.39 -3.80
N GLY A 23 6.46 4.82 -3.42
CA GLY A 23 5.48 5.41 -4.33
C GLY A 23 5.53 6.94 -4.32
N SER A 24 5.30 7.54 -5.49
CA SER A 24 5.02 8.97 -5.64
C SER A 24 3.55 9.20 -5.98
N ALA A 25 3.03 10.40 -5.69
CA ALA A 25 1.68 10.78 -6.09
C ALA A 25 1.55 10.74 -7.63
N ALA A 26 0.49 10.10 -8.13
CA ALA A 26 0.19 10.01 -9.56
C ALA A 26 -0.71 11.15 -10.06
N THR A 27 -1.30 11.92 -9.14
CA THR A 27 -2.24 13.02 -9.42
C THR A 27 -1.89 14.22 -8.53
N ASP A 28 -2.40 15.40 -8.91
CA ASP A 28 -2.14 16.65 -8.20
C ASP A 28 -2.67 16.65 -6.76
N GLU A 29 -3.82 16.00 -6.54
CA GLU A 29 -4.38 15.77 -5.22
C GLU A 29 -4.55 14.28 -4.94
N VAL A 30 -4.06 13.83 -3.78
CA VAL A 30 -4.22 12.47 -3.27
C VAL A 30 -4.62 12.54 -1.80
N ARG A 31 -5.59 11.73 -1.41
CA ARG A 31 -5.97 11.54 0.00
C ARG A 31 -5.61 10.13 0.42
N ILE A 32 -4.89 9.98 1.53
CA ILE A 32 -4.48 8.68 2.05
C ILE A 32 -4.92 8.51 3.49
N VAL A 33 -5.25 7.28 3.87
CA VAL A 33 -5.32 6.88 5.27
C VAL A 33 -3.92 6.41 5.66
N TYR A 34 -3.24 7.21 6.47
CA TYR A 34 -1.89 6.87 6.93
C TYR A 34 -1.94 5.81 8.05
N ASN A 35 -0.80 5.21 8.34
CA ASN A 35 -0.66 4.22 9.41
C ASN A 35 -1.54 2.95 9.25
N ALA A 36 -1.83 2.57 8.00
CA ALA A 36 -2.57 1.35 7.66
C ALA A 36 -1.89 0.05 8.14
N LYS A 37 -0.63 0.10 8.62
CA LYS A 37 0.07 -1.03 9.25
C LYS A 37 -0.68 -1.65 10.44
N HIS A 38 -1.62 -0.92 11.03
CA HIS A 38 -2.46 -1.43 12.12
C HIS A 38 -3.64 -2.28 11.65
N LEU A 39 -3.92 -2.34 10.34
CA LEU A 39 -4.97 -3.21 9.81
C LEU A 39 -4.57 -4.68 9.95
N ASP A 40 -5.46 -5.50 10.50
CA ASP A 40 -5.19 -6.89 10.87
C ASP A 40 -4.63 -7.74 9.71
N HIS A 41 -5.11 -7.53 8.49
CA HIS A 41 -4.67 -8.27 7.30
C HIS A 41 -3.27 -7.90 6.80
N LEU A 42 -2.70 -6.78 7.27
CA LEU A 42 -1.33 -6.36 6.95
C LEU A 42 -0.33 -6.74 8.05
N GLN A 43 -0.77 -7.03 9.27
CA GLN A 43 0.12 -7.24 10.42
C GLN A 43 1.12 -8.39 10.25
N ASN A 44 0.76 -9.46 9.52
CA ASN A 44 1.65 -10.60 9.26
C ASN A 44 2.88 -10.28 8.39
N ARG A 45 2.98 -9.05 7.85
CA ARG A 45 4.07 -8.58 7.00
C ARG A 45 4.71 -7.27 7.49
N VAL A 46 4.35 -6.82 8.69
CA VAL A 46 4.96 -5.64 9.33
C VAL A 46 6.22 -6.08 10.07
N ILE A 47 7.34 -5.40 9.80
CA ILE A 47 8.65 -5.61 10.44
C ILE A 47 9.08 -4.31 11.13
#